data_AF-A0A224XM88-F1
#
_entry.id   AF-A0A224XM88-F1
#
_cell.length_a   1.000
_cell.length_b   1.000
_cell.length_c   1.000
_cell.angle_alpha   90.00
_cell.angle_beta   90.00
_cell.angle_gamma   90.00
#
_symmetry.space_group_name_H-M   'P 1'
#
loop_
_entity.id
_entity.type
_entity.pdbx_description
1 polymer ?
#
loop_
_entity_poly.entity_id
_entity_poly.type
_entity_poly.pdbx_seq_one_letter_code
_entity_poly.pdbx_strand_id
1 'polypeptide(L)'
;MLGLKMTDNLMSISLTIVLTFTLQELQANPLYTSQHNHKNNNFKLSNYHLSDAKILRKDLTNITTSVDNLIKQLDYWVFAEISNITNSNSSVGKLQSLKDSLNILEMNVTELSVALSEGSNIEEIASKSKTIQIYLINLQKEFNNIRQAYSLINEYLDETNIIDKFNNLTIKKRIIDMQIENEIQTKLAVDCITAVTNKNFRKAALLLNLIKNSSKIEYIVKRLNTVAAFELGNKIRNITISFMFYKATYNDLITNIEDTDDKLGFTIKLIKSIKEEIIDQVKTPTFIKKEAIEFNQNLSKPLEALVNIKIKLIECNELDPYIIKLIIIADYRLASEVFYSVYNNYDLDCLFRRLYEEITFTKSNALKFALFLKYFIENTRNDYTRKDTFPALIDKLPQSVRNIVFAKKVCISQGRTARFLRLSDVSYDTMRYSAYTHAESFYVPEEIWKLIHLEYNEFTVQNIGIVDTYLDTDLHYDDKSGEHGVYGWHKPPNI
;
A
#
# COMPACT_ATOMS: atom_id res chain seq x y z
N MET A 1 -34.52 -23.62 27.84
CA MET A 1 -35.69 -24.27 28.47
C MET A 1 -35.97 -23.55 29.79
N LEU A 2 -36.70 -22.45 29.70
CA LEU A 2 -37.38 -21.71 30.78
C LEU A 2 -38.50 -20.98 30.04
N GLY A 3 -39.73 -21.21 30.47
CA GLY A 3 -40.93 -20.99 29.66
C GLY A 3 -41.35 -19.53 29.57
N LEU A 4 -41.69 -19.12 28.35
CA LEU A 4 -42.67 -18.09 28.06
C LEU A 4 -43.89 -18.80 27.47
N LYS A 5 -44.76 -19.25 28.36
CA LYS A 5 -46.07 -19.84 28.04
C LYS A 5 -47.14 -18.89 28.57
N MET A 6 -47.18 -17.66 28.06
CA MET A 6 -48.28 -16.70 28.30
C MET A 6 -48.13 -15.55 27.30
N THR A 7 -48.79 -15.67 26.14
CA THR A 7 -49.41 -14.55 25.39
C THR A 7 -50.18 -15.01 24.14
N ASP A 8 -50.02 -16.27 23.68
CA ASP A 8 -50.81 -16.81 22.55
C ASP A 8 -52.33 -16.80 22.80
N ASN A 9 -52.75 -16.92 24.06
CA ASN A 9 -54.18 -16.92 24.40
C ASN A 9 -54.81 -15.53 24.39
N LEU A 10 -54.13 -14.44 24.77
CA LEU A 10 -54.79 -13.12 24.89
C LEU A 10 -54.94 -12.41 23.53
N MET A 11 -53.98 -12.60 22.63
CA MET A 11 -54.04 -12.13 21.24
C MET A 11 -55.03 -12.97 20.42
N SER A 12 -54.98 -14.31 20.51
CA SER A 12 -55.95 -15.14 19.78
C SER A 12 -57.37 -14.98 20.31
N ILE A 13 -57.59 -14.82 21.62
CA ILE A 13 -58.92 -14.55 22.19
C ILE A 13 -59.42 -13.18 21.74
N SER A 14 -58.59 -12.14 21.70
CA SER A 14 -59.03 -10.80 21.23
C SER A 14 -59.29 -10.76 19.73
N LEU A 15 -58.45 -11.41 18.90
CA LEU A 15 -58.67 -11.52 17.45
C LEU A 15 -59.93 -12.33 17.15
N THR A 16 -60.12 -13.45 17.86
CA THR A 16 -61.29 -14.32 17.70
C THR A 16 -62.55 -13.64 18.19
N ILE A 17 -62.50 -12.87 19.29
CA ILE A 17 -63.64 -12.08 19.80
C ILE A 17 -64.00 -10.96 18.83
N VAL A 18 -63.02 -10.24 18.25
CA VAL A 18 -63.29 -9.17 17.29
C VAL A 18 -63.81 -9.72 15.95
N LEU A 19 -63.25 -10.84 15.47
CA LEU A 19 -63.75 -11.57 14.29
C LEU A 19 -65.13 -12.19 14.53
N THR A 20 -65.42 -12.70 15.72
CA THR A 20 -66.75 -13.23 16.06
C THR A 20 -67.77 -12.12 16.31
N PHE A 21 -67.40 -10.97 16.88
CA PHE A 21 -68.30 -9.82 16.99
C PHE A 21 -68.65 -9.23 15.62
N THR A 22 -67.69 -9.17 14.70
CA THR A 22 -67.92 -8.63 13.35
C THR A 22 -68.65 -9.63 12.45
N LEU A 23 -68.40 -10.94 12.59
CA LEU A 23 -69.27 -11.97 11.98
C LEU A 23 -70.67 -11.97 12.62
N GLN A 24 -70.80 -11.73 13.93
CA GLN A 24 -72.11 -11.65 14.59
C GLN A 24 -72.89 -10.40 14.17
N GLU A 25 -72.25 -9.26 13.93
CA GLU A 25 -72.91 -8.08 13.35
C GLU A 25 -73.30 -8.30 11.88
N LEU A 26 -72.47 -8.99 11.09
CA LEU A 26 -72.80 -9.43 9.71
C LEU A 26 -73.90 -10.52 9.68
N GLN A 27 -74.02 -11.35 10.73
CA GLN A 27 -75.08 -12.35 10.88
C GLN A 27 -76.35 -11.78 11.54
N ALA A 28 -76.25 -10.71 12.33
CA ALA A 28 -77.38 -10.03 12.97
C ALA A 28 -78.15 -9.11 12.02
N ASN A 29 -77.52 -8.66 10.94
CA ASN A 29 -78.18 -8.05 9.78
C ASN A 29 -78.03 -8.97 8.55
N PRO A 30 -78.75 -10.10 8.50
CA PRO A 30 -78.81 -10.88 7.28
C PRO A 30 -79.50 -10.02 6.22
N LEU A 31 -78.88 -9.90 5.05
CA LEU A 31 -79.53 -9.42 3.82
C LEU A 31 -80.86 -10.17 3.66
N TYR A 32 -81.96 -9.53 4.02
CA TYR A 32 -83.29 -10.10 3.90
C TYR A 32 -83.70 -10.07 2.42
N THR A 33 -83.17 -10.99 1.63
CA THR A 33 -83.69 -11.24 0.28
C THR A 33 -84.91 -12.14 0.42
N SER A 34 -86.12 -11.57 0.39
CA SER A 34 -87.33 -12.39 0.27
C SER A 34 -87.29 -13.13 -1.07
N GLN A 35 -87.35 -14.46 -1.02
CA GLN A 35 -87.64 -15.28 -2.19
C GLN A 35 -89.06 -14.95 -2.70
N HIS A 36 -89.15 -14.12 -3.72
CA HIS A 36 -90.37 -14.01 -4.52
C HIS A 36 -90.13 -14.45 -5.95
N ASN A 37 -90.73 -15.59 -6.27
CA ASN A 37 -90.83 -16.17 -7.59
C ASN A 37 -91.24 -15.14 -8.63
N HIS A 38 -90.53 -15.17 -9.76
CA HIS A 38 -90.82 -14.41 -10.97
C HIS A 38 -92.28 -14.54 -11.39
N LYS A 39 -92.99 -13.40 -11.42
CA LYS A 39 -93.96 -13.09 -12.48
C LYS A 39 -93.82 -11.62 -12.86
N ASN A 40 -93.64 -11.40 -14.17
CA ASN A 40 -93.61 -10.11 -14.85
C ASN A 40 -94.63 -9.14 -14.26
N ASN A 41 -94.17 -7.99 -13.76
CA ASN A 41 -94.96 -6.77 -13.72
C ASN A 41 -94.04 -5.53 -13.63
N ASN A 42 -94.41 -4.52 -14.42
CA ASN A 42 -93.75 -3.23 -14.57
C ASN A 42 -93.32 -2.60 -13.23
N PHE A 43 -92.02 -2.31 -13.09
CA PHE A 43 -91.45 -1.54 -11.99
C PHE A 43 -91.98 -0.09 -12.03
N LYS A 44 -93.07 0.19 -11.32
CA LYS A 44 -93.26 1.52 -10.71
C LYS A 44 -92.47 1.52 -9.41
N LEU A 45 -91.39 2.30 -9.35
CA LEU A 45 -90.68 2.57 -8.09
C LEU A 45 -91.68 3.19 -7.09
N SER A 46 -92.19 2.37 -6.18
CA SER A 46 -92.83 2.86 -4.97
C SER A 46 -91.74 3.45 -4.05
N ASN A 47 -92.10 4.42 -3.21
CA ASN A 47 -91.18 5.07 -2.25
C ASN A 47 -90.43 4.08 -1.33
N TYR A 48 -90.92 2.84 -1.20
CA TYR A 48 -90.30 1.75 -0.44
C TYR A 48 -88.99 1.23 -1.07
N HIS A 49 -88.88 1.13 -2.40
CA HIS A 49 -87.64 0.67 -3.04
C HIS A 49 -86.50 1.70 -2.95
N LEU A 50 -86.86 2.98 -2.84
CA LEU A 50 -85.91 4.09 -2.73
C LEU A 50 -85.40 4.27 -1.29
N SER A 51 -86.22 3.93 -0.28
CA SER A 51 -85.76 3.81 1.11
C SER A 51 -84.84 2.60 1.29
N ASP A 52 -85.19 1.45 0.74
CA ASP A 52 -84.41 0.22 0.89
C ASP A 52 -83.04 0.34 0.21
N ALA A 53 -82.98 0.96 -0.98
CA ALA A 53 -81.71 1.26 -1.65
C ALA A 53 -80.82 2.26 -0.87
N LYS A 54 -81.42 3.24 -0.17
CA LYS A 54 -80.68 4.18 0.69
C LYS A 54 -80.14 3.49 1.95
N ILE A 55 -80.93 2.59 2.54
CA ILE A 55 -80.52 1.77 3.69
C ILE A 55 -79.36 0.86 3.27
N LEU A 56 -79.51 0.11 2.18
CA LEU A 56 -78.45 -0.75 1.65
C LEU A 56 -77.16 0.02 1.33
N ARG A 57 -77.26 1.22 0.74
CA ARG A 57 -76.10 2.08 0.49
C ARG A 57 -75.42 2.52 1.78
N LYS A 58 -76.20 2.87 2.82
CA LYS A 58 -75.67 3.24 4.14
C LYS A 58 -74.98 2.05 4.79
N ASP A 59 -75.57 0.86 4.71
CA ASP A 59 -75.03 -0.36 5.30
C ASP A 59 -73.74 -0.80 4.60
N LEU A 60 -73.69 -0.74 3.27
CA LEU A 60 -72.45 -0.97 2.50
C LEU A 60 -71.35 0.05 2.86
N THR A 61 -71.71 1.32 3.05
CA THR A 61 -70.75 2.35 3.46
C THR A 61 -70.22 2.07 4.87
N ASN A 62 -71.10 1.65 5.79
CA ASN A 62 -70.73 1.26 7.15
C ASN A 62 -69.82 0.03 7.14
N ILE A 63 -70.14 -1.00 6.36
CA ILE A 63 -69.30 -2.20 6.22
C ILE A 63 -67.92 -1.81 5.69
N THR A 64 -67.85 -0.97 4.66
CA THR A 64 -66.57 -0.49 4.11
C THR A 64 -65.76 0.24 5.19
N THR A 65 -66.42 1.12 5.95
CA THR A 65 -65.80 1.86 7.07
C THR A 65 -65.31 0.92 8.19
N SER A 66 -66.09 -0.13 8.50
CA SER A 66 -65.72 -1.13 9.50
C SER A 66 -64.55 -1.99 9.05
N VAL A 67 -64.51 -2.40 7.79
CA VAL A 67 -63.38 -3.12 7.19
C VAL A 67 -62.12 -2.25 7.22
N ASP A 68 -62.21 -0.97 6.86
CA ASP A 68 -61.09 -0.04 6.93
C ASP A 68 -60.56 0.13 8.38
N ASN A 69 -61.47 0.16 9.37
CA ASN A 69 -61.09 0.24 10.78
C ASN A 69 -60.43 -1.04 11.30
N LEU A 70 -60.91 -2.21 10.85
CA LEU A 70 -60.29 -3.51 11.15
C LEU A 70 -58.87 -3.58 10.59
N ILE A 71 -58.66 -3.16 9.34
CA ILE A 71 -57.32 -3.11 8.73
C ILE A 71 -56.40 -2.22 9.57
N LYS A 72 -56.85 -1.01 9.94
CA LYS A 72 -56.04 -0.12 10.81
C LYS A 72 -55.70 -0.73 12.17
N GLN A 73 -56.59 -1.52 12.75
CA GLN A 73 -56.33 -2.20 14.03
C GLN A 73 -55.32 -3.35 13.87
N LEU A 74 -55.44 -4.14 12.80
CA LEU A 74 -54.48 -5.19 12.48
C LEU A 74 -53.08 -4.60 12.29
N ASP A 75 -52.97 -3.51 11.54
CA ASP A 75 -51.73 -2.76 11.36
C ASP A 75 -51.18 -2.31 12.73
N TYR A 76 -52.00 -1.63 13.53
CA TYR A 76 -51.59 -1.15 14.85
C TYR A 76 -51.01 -2.27 15.73
N TRP A 77 -51.64 -3.45 15.76
CA TRP A 77 -51.16 -4.58 16.56
C TRP A 77 -49.78 -5.08 16.11
N VAL A 78 -49.57 -5.25 14.81
CA VAL A 78 -48.29 -5.69 14.26
C VAL A 78 -47.19 -4.67 14.56
N PHE A 79 -47.48 -3.37 14.41
CA PHE A 79 -46.48 -2.32 14.67
C PHE A 79 -46.19 -2.09 16.15
N ALA A 80 -47.16 -2.31 17.03
CA ALA A 80 -46.93 -2.32 18.46
C ALA A 80 -45.96 -3.45 18.84
N GLU A 81 -46.13 -4.64 18.25
CA GLU A 81 -45.25 -5.78 18.49
C GLU A 81 -43.82 -5.54 17.97
N ILE A 82 -43.69 -5.03 16.74
CA ILE A 82 -42.40 -4.61 16.18
C ILE A 82 -41.73 -3.56 17.07
N SER A 83 -42.50 -2.58 17.56
CA SER A 83 -41.98 -1.51 18.42
C SER A 83 -41.49 -2.04 19.77
N ASN A 84 -42.21 -3.00 20.35
CA ASN A 84 -41.82 -3.68 21.59
C ASN A 84 -40.51 -4.46 21.42
N ILE A 85 -40.36 -5.19 20.30
CA ILE A 85 -39.16 -5.99 20.02
C ILE A 85 -37.95 -5.10 19.72
N THR A 86 -38.15 -4.01 18.98
CA THR A 86 -37.06 -3.13 18.52
C THR A 86 -36.73 -1.98 19.47
N ASN A 87 -37.53 -1.79 20.52
CA ASN A 87 -37.49 -0.61 21.40
C ASN A 87 -37.48 0.71 20.61
N SER A 88 -38.23 0.75 19.51
CA SER A 88 -38.25 1.86 18.54
C SER A 88 -39.69 2.17 18.13
N ASN A 89 -40.02 3.44 17.88
CA ASN A 89 -41.33 3.81 17.33
C ASN A 89 -41.42 3.37 15.87
N SER A 90 -41.78 2.12 15.60
CA SER A 90 -41.94 1.57 14.26
C SER A 90 -43.39 1.70 13.78
N SER A 91 -43.61 2.15 12.55
CA SER A 91 -44.95 2.32 11.95
C SER A 91 -44.99 1.78 10.52
N VAL A 92 -46.19 1.48 9.99
CA VAL A 92 -46.41 1.06 8.59
C VAL A 92 -45.69 1.99 7.62
N GLY A 93 -45.83 3.30 7.83
CA GLY A 93 -45.21 4.32 7.00
C GLY A 93 -43.68 4.26 6.99
N LYS A 94 -43.04 3.83 8.10
CA LYS A 94 -41.58 3.66 8.16
C LYS A 94 -41.12 2.44 7.36
N LEU A 95 -41.79 1.30 7.46
CA LEU A 95 -41.44 0.11 6.67
C LEU A 95 -41.65 0.34 5.17
N GLN A 96 -42.75 1.00 4.80
CA GLN A 96 -43.00 1.37 3.40
C GLN A 96 -41.93 2.35 2.90
N SER A 97 -41.56 3.36 3.70
CA SER A 97 -40.48 4.29 3.38
C SER A 97 -39.12 3.60 3.21
N LEU A 98 -38.82 2.55 4.01
CA LEU A 98 -37.62 1.74 3.86
C LEU A 98 -37.65 0.91 2.57
N LYS A 99 -38.79 0.34 2.23
CA LYS A 99 -39.00 -0.38 0.96
C LYS A 99 -38.79 0.54 -0.24
N ASP A 100 -39.37 1.73 -0.21
CA ASP A 100 -39.21 2.73 -1.26
C ASP A 100 -37.74 3.18 -1.39
N SER A 101 -37.08 3.42 -0.26
CA SER A 101 -35.65 3.77 -0.20
C SER A 101 -34.76 2.65 -0.76
N LEU A 102 -35.11 1.38 -0.52
CA LEU A 102 -34.42 0.24 -1.11
C LEU A 102 -34.62 0.14 -2.62
N ASN A 103 -35.82 0.42 -3.11
CA ASN A 103 -36.09 0.43 -4.54
C ASN A 103 -35.29 1.54 -5.23
N ILE A 104 -35.21 2.73 -4.62
CA ILE A 104 -34.34 3.82 -5.09
C ILE A 104 -32.87 3.39 -5.08
N LEU A 105 -32.41 2.74 -4.01
CA LEU A 105 -31.05 2.22 -3.95
C LEU A 105 -30.77 1.19 -5.06
N GLU A 106 -31.71 0.28 -5.31
CA GLU A 106 -31.60 -0.71 -6.38
C GLU A 106 -31.51 -0.06 -7.76
N MET A 107 -32.36 0.92 -8.04
CA MET A 107 -32.29 1.70 -9.29
C MET A 107 -30.91 2.35 -9.43
N ASN A 108 -30.45 3.07 -8.41
CA ASN A 108 -29.16 3.75 -8.43
C ASN A 108 -27.97 2.79 -8.61
N VAL A 109 -27.99 1.63 -7.95
CA VAL A 109 -26.94 0.59 -8.10
C VAL A 109 -26.98 -0.01 -9.50
N THR A 110 -28.16 -0.20 -10.07
CA THR A 110 -28.34 -0.73 -11.44
C THR A 110 -27.84 0.28 -12.48
N GLU A 111 -28.24 1.54 -12.37
CA GLU A 111 -27.75 2.63 -13.23
C GLU A 111 -26.23 2.78 -13.15
N LEU A 112 -25.64 2.68 -11.95
CA LEU A 112 -24.19 2.73 -11.77
C LEU A 112 -23.51 1.57 -12.51
N SER A 113 -24.07 0.36 -12.42
CA SER A 113 -23.57 -0.82 -13.12
C SER A 113 -23.65 -0.68 -14.63
N VAL A 114 -24.77 -0.14 -15.16
CA VAL A 114 -24.96 0.10 -16.59
C VAL A 114 -23.95 1.13 -17.09
N ALA A 115 -23.83 2.28 -16.42
CA ALA A 115 -22.90 3.34 -16.79
C ALA A 115 -21.44 2.85 -16.83
N LEU A 116 -21.07 1.95 -15.92
CA LEU A 116 -19.75 1.33 -15.89
C LEU A 116 -19.54 0.38 -17.08
N SER A 117 -20.54 -0.44 -17.40
CA SER A 117 -20.47 -1.38 -18.54
C SER A 117 -20.43 -0.68 -19.90
N GLU A 118 -21.06 0.49 -20.03
CA GLU A 118 -21.08 1.30 -21.25
C GLU A 118 -19.83 2.18 -21.43
N GLY A 119 -18.90 2.16 -20.46
CA GLY A 119 -17.67 2.95 -20.53
C GLY A 119 -17.89 4.46 -20.36
N SER A 120 -18.87 4.87 -19.56
CA SER A 120 -19.10 6.28 -19.23
C SER A 120 -17.93 6.89 -18.43
N ASN A 121 -17.93 8.21 -18.21
CA ASN A 121 -16.85 8.89 -17.51
C ASN A 121 -16.66 8.34 -16.08
N ILE A 122 -15.53 7.67 -15.85
CA ILE A 122 -15.23 7.00 -14.59
C ILE A 122 -15.19 7.93 -13.38
N GLU A 123 -14.86 9.21 -13.55
CA GLU A 123 -14.83 10.20 -12.47
C GLU A 123 -16.25 10.54 -12.00
N GLU A 124 -17.19 10.64 -12.95
CA GLU A 124 -18.60 10.86 -12.67
C GLU A 124 -19.22 9.63 -11.99
N ILE A 125 -18.92 8.43 -12.51
CA ILE A 125 -19.36 7.16 -11.91
C ILE A 125 -18.82 7.05 -10.48
N ALA A 126 -17.56 7.37 -10.23
CA ALA A 126 -16.98 7.34 -8.89
C ALA A 126 -17.66 8.32 -7.92
N SER A 127 -18.05 9.51 -8.40
CA SER A 127 -18.79 10.50 -7.61
C SER A 127 -20.20 10.01 -7.25
N LYS A 128 -20.93 9.47 -8.23
CA LYS A 128 -22.24 8.84 -8.02
C LYS A 128 -22.14 7.66 -7.05
N SER A 129 -21.10 6.85 -7.18
CA SER A 129 -20.83 5.71 -6.31
C SER A 129 -20.63 6.11 -4.83
N LYS A 130 -19.93 7.22 -4.57
CA LYS A 130 -19.79 7.78 -3.22
C LYS A 130 -21.12 8.24 -2.65
N THR A 131 -21.97 8.84 -3.47
CA THR A 131 -23.31 9.26 -3.05
C THR A 131 -24.18 8.06 -2.66
N ILE A 132 -24.14 6.98 -3.46
CA ILE A 132 -24.81 5.71 -3.16
C ILE A 132 -24.30 5.10 -1.85
N GLN A 133 -23.00 5.22 -1.55
CA GLN A 133 -22.44 4.75 -0.29
C GLN A 133 -23.06 5.44 0.93
N ILE A 134 -23.35 6.74 0.84
CA ILE A 134 -24.03 7.50 1.90
C ILE A 134 -25.45 6.95 2.10
N TYR A 135 -26.19 6.70 1.02
CA TYR A 135 -27.53 6.08 1.09
C TYR A 135 -27.49 4.70 1.73
N LEU A 136 -26.52 3.85 1.36
CA LEU A 136 -26.30 2.54 1.97
C LEU A 136 -26.03 2.62 3.47
N ILE A 137 -25.17 3.54 3.90
CA ILE A 137 -24.85 3.73 5.34
C ILE A 137 -26.09 4.16 6.13
N ASN A 138 -26.91 5.05 5.56
CA ASN A 138 -28.14 5.49 6.22
C ASN A 138 -29.14 4.33 6.32
N LEU A 139 -29.34 3.57 5.25
CA LEU A 139 -30.20 2.39 5.25
C LEU A 139 -29.71 1.31 6.21
N GLN A 140 -28.39 1.09 6.31
CA GLN A 140 -27.82 0.15 7.27
C GLN A 140 -28.20 0.47 8.72
N LYS A 141 -28.21 1.76 9.09
CA LYS A 141 -28.60 2.19 10.43
C LYS A 141 -30.06 1.85 10.71
N GLU A 142 -30.94 2.16 9.76
CA GLU A 142 -32.37 1.83 9.88
C GLU A 142 -32.59 0.31 9.94
N PHE A 143 -31.91 -0.47 9.09
CA PHE A 143 -32.00 -1.93 9.11
C PHE A 143 -31.50 -2.54 10.41
N ASN A 144 -30.43 -1.99 11.00
CA ASN A 144 -29.94 -2.44 12.30
C ASN A 144 -30.98 -2.23 13.41
N ASN A 145 -31.77 -1.16 13.35
CA ASN A 145 -32.82 -0.88 14.33
C ASN A 145 -33.97 -1.90 14.25
N ILE A 146 -34.31 -2.37 13.05
CA ILE A 146 -35.45 -3.29 12.85
C ILE A 146 -35.05 -4.77 12.76
N ARG A 147 -33.75 -5.07 12.78
CA ARG A 147 -33.21 -6.43 12.60
C ARG A 147 -33.77 -7.45 13.58
N GLN A 148 -34.08 -7.03 14.81
CA GLN A 148 -34.62 -7.91 15.86
C GLN A 148 -36.06 -8.35 15.60
N ALA A 149 -36.84 -7.56 14.84
CA ALA A 149 -38.23 -7.86 14.48
C ALA A 149 -38.36 -8.45 13.05
N TYR A 150 -37.25 -8.90 12.47
CA TYR A 150 -37.18 -9.34 11.08
C TYR A 150 -38.19 -10.44 10.70
N SER A 151 -38.39 -11.45 11.55
CA SER A 151 -39.34 -12.54 11.28
C SER A 151 -40.76 -12.01 11.11
N LEU A 152 -41.21 -11.15 12.03
CA LEU A 152 -42.53 -10.53 12.00
C LEU A 152 -42.72 -9.58 10.81
N ILE A 153 -41.69 -8.81 10.47
CA ILE A 153 -41.73 -7.89 9.32
C ILE A 153 -41.90 -8.67 8.01
N ASN A 154 -41.21 -9.80 7.87
CA ASN A 154 -41.33 -10.66 6.69
C ASN A 154 -42.69 -11.38 6.62
N GLU A 155 -43.21 -11.86 7.75
CA GLU A 155 -44.53 -12.50 7.82
C GLU A 155 -45.67 -11.53 7.45
N TYR A 156 -45.54 -10.25 7.78
CA TYR A 156 -46.60 -9.27 7.56
C TYR A 156 -46.57 -8.62 6.16
N LEU A 157 -45.40 -8.47 5.53
CA LEU A 157 -45.28 -7.79 4.22
C LEU A 157 -45.42 -8.74 3.01
N ASP A 158 -45.61 -10.04 3.26
CA ASP A 158 -45.90 -11.18 2.36
C ASP A 158 -45.08 -11.33 1.05
N GLU A 159 -44.19 -10.40 0.69
CA GLU A 159 -43.54 -10.46 -0.63
C GLU A 159 -42.20 -9.72 -0.80
N THR A 160 -41.51 -9.30 0.26
CA THR A 160 -40.15 -8.75 0.06
C THR A 160 -39.27 -8.99 1.27
N ASN A 161 -38.30 -9.89 1.12
CA ASN A 161 -37.19 -10.02 2.05
C ASN A 161 -36.27 -8.79 1.91
N ILE A 162 -36.73 -7.70 2.53
CA ILE A 162 -36.16 -6.36 2.49
C ILE A 162 -34.70 -6.37 2.98
N ILE A 163 -34.39 -7.18 4.00
CA ILE A 163 -33.03 -7.31 4.54
C ILE A 163 -32.13 -8.07 3.56
N ASP A 164 -32.58 -9.18 2.96
CA ASP A 164 -31.77 -9.89 1.98
C ASP A 164 -31.57 -9.07 0.71
N LYS A 165 -32.58 -8.30 0.28
CA LYS A 165 -32.44 -7.33 -0.81
C LYS A 165 -31.36 -6.30 -0.48
N PHE A 166 -31.39 -5.72 0.73
CA PHE A 166 -30.37 -4.80 1.20
C PHE A 166 -28.95 -5.42 1.23
N ASN A 167 -28.82 -6.64 1.76
CA ASN A 167 -27.56 -7.37 1.81
C ASN A 167 -27.01 -7.63 0.39
N ASN A 168 -27.87 -8.07 -0.53
CA ASN A 168 -27.52 -8.30 -1.93
C ASN A 168 -27.07 -7.01 -2.63
N LEU A 169 -27.76 -5.89 -2.40
CA LEU A 169 -27.36 -4.58 -2.94
C LEU A 169 -26.01 -4.12 -2.38
N THR A 170 -25.76 -4.36 -1.10
CA THR A 170 -24.46 -4.06 -0.47
C THR A 170 -23.32 -4.84 -1.11
N ILE A 171 -23.53 -6.14 -1.37
CA ILE A 171 -22.55 -6.98 -2.07
C ILE A 171 -22.33 -6.49 -3.51
N LYS A 172 -23.41 -6.26 -4.27
CA LYS A 172 -23.33 -5.74 -5.64
C LYS A 172 -22.57 -4.42 -5.70
N LYS A 173 -22.88 -3.49 -4.79
CA LYS A 173 -22.18 -2.20 -4.71
C LYS A 173 -20.68 -2.37 -4.43
N ARG A 174 -20.31 -3.25 -3.49
CA ARG A 174 -18.90 -3.54 -3.21
C ARG A 174 -18.16 -4.06 -4.45
N ILE A 175 -18.81 -4.91 -5.26
CA ILE A 175 -18.25 -5.40 -6.52
C ILE A 175 -18.04 -4.24 -7.50
N ILE A 176 -19.05 -3.38 -7.65
CA ILE A 176 -18.95 -2.20 -8.54
C ILE A 176 -17.84 -1.26 -8.07
N ASP A 177 -17.67 -1.03 -6.77
CA ASP A 177 -16.59 -0.20 -6.24
C ASP A 177 -15.20 -0.75 -6.58
N MET A 178 -15.02 -2.06 -6.52
CA MET A 178 -13.77 -2.70 -6.94
C MET A 178 -13.50 -2.51 -8.44
N GLN A 179 -14.55 -2.62 -9.26
CA GLN A 179 -14.43 -2.38 -10.70
C GLN A 179 -14.11 -0.91 -11.01
N ILE A 180 -14.77 0.04 -10.34
CA ILE A 180 -14.50 1.48 -10.47
C ILE A 180 -13.04 1.79 -10.11
N GLU A 181 -12.55 1.29 -8.96
CA GLU A 181 -11.16 1.49 -8.57
C GLU A 181 -10.21 0.89 -9.62
N ASN A 182 -10.48 -0.31 -10.14
CA ASN A 182 -9.65 -0.90 -11.19
C ASN A 182 -9.62 -0.06 -12.48
N GLU A 183 -10.75 0.50 -12.90
CA GLU A 183 -10.82 1.40 -14.06
C GLU A 183 -10.04 2.70 -13.82
N ILE A 184 -10.17 3.32 -12.65
CA ILE A 184 -9.39 4.50 -12.26
C ILE A 184 -7.89 4.18 -12.30
N GLN A 185 -7.47 3.05 -11.71
CA GLN A 185 -6.07 2.62 -11.72
C GLN A 185 -5.57 2.31 -13.14
N THR A 186 -6.43 1.82 -14.02
CA THR A 186 -6.11 1.60 -15.45
C THR A 186 -5.91 2.91 -16.19
N LYS A 187 -6.82 3.87 -16.02
CA LYS A 187 -6.71 5.22 -16.60
C LYS A 187 -5.42 5.91 -16.13
N LEU A 188 -5.12 5.86 -14.83
CA LEU A 188 -3.88 6.40 -14.27
C LEU A 188 -2.64 5.79 -14.91
N ALA A 189 -2.64 4.47 -15.15
CA ALA A 189 -1.53 3.80 -15.82
C ALA A 189 -1.35 4.27 -17.27
N VAL A 190 -2.45 4.42 -18.02
CA VAL A 190 -2.44 4.94 -19.40
C VAL A 190 -1.96 6.40 -19.44
N ASP A 191 -2.44 7.24 -18.52
CA ASP A 191 -2.02 8.63 -18.41
C ASP A 191 -0.53 8.75 -18.04
N CYS A 192 -0.05 7.84 -17.19
CA CYS A 192 1.37 7.75 -16.82
C CYS A 192 2.23 7.42 -18.04
N ILE A 193 1.86 6.38 -18.81
CA ILE A 193 2.57 6.01 -20.05
C ILE A 193 2.57 7.17 -21.04
N THR A 194 1.42 7.82 -21.24
CA THR A 194 1.30 8.98 -22.13
C THR A 194 2.20 10.14 -21.68
N ALA A 195 2.29 10.40 -20.38
CA ALA A 195 3.19 11.41 -19.83
C ALA A 195 4.67 11.06 -20.07
N VAL A 196 5.05 9.78 -19.97
CA VAL A 196 6.41 9.31 -20.30
C VAL A 196 6.71 9.49 -21.79
N THR A 197 5.81 9.08 -22.68
CA THR A 197 5.95 9.26 -24.14
C THR A 197 6.17 10.72 -24.52
N ASN A 198 5.49 11.64 -23.81
CA ASN A 198 5.65 13.09 -23.97
C ASN A 198 6.88 13.66 -23.21
N LYS A 199 7.77 12.81 -22.69
CA LYS A 199 8.97 13.17 -21.91
C LYS A 199 8.69 14.01 -20.66
N ASN A 200 7.47 13.95 -20.13
CA ASN A 200 7.07 14.63 -18.91
C ASN A 200 7.18 13.69 -17.69
N PHE A 201 8.41 13.28 -17.38
CA PHE A 201 8.72 12.30 -16.33
C PHE A 201 8.29 12.76 -14.93
N ARG A 202 8.25 14.07 -14.68
CA ARG A 202 7.76 14.61 -13.40
C ARG A 202 6.26 14.36 -13.23
N LYS A 203 5.46 14.59 -14.28
CA LYS A 203 4.02 14.29 -14.25
C LYS A 203 3.78 12.78 -14.13
N ALA A 204 4.53 11.98 -14.91
CA ALA A 204 4.44 10.52 -14.84
C ALA A 204 4.73 9.98 -13.43
N ALA A 205 5.79 10.48 -12.77
CA ALA A 205 6.11 10.08 -11.41
C ALA A 205 5.02 10.45 -10.39
N LEU A 206 4.36 11.61 -10.56
CA LEU A 206 3.22 11.99 -9.72
C LEU A 206 2.02 11.04 -9.92
N LEU A 207 1.71 10.67 -11.17
CA LEU A 207 0.65 9.71 -11.47
C LEU A 207 0.96 8.33 -10.93
N LEU A 208 2.21 7.86 -11.08
CA LEU A 208 2.66 6.57 -10.57
C LEU A 208 2.56 6.47 -9.04
N ASN A 209 2.78 7.57 -8.31
CA ASN A 209 2.59 7.59 -6.85
C ASN A 209 1.13 7.40 -6.41
N LEU A 210 0.15 7.61 -7.31
CA LEU A 210 -1.27 7.37 -7.05
C LEU A 210 -1.69 5.93 -7.35
N ILE A 211 -0.82 5.16 -8.02
CA ILE A 211 -1.09 3.79 -8.39
C ILE A 211 -0.81 2.87 -7.20
N LYS A 212 -1.84 2.13 -6.79
CA LYS A 212 -1.79 1.24 -5.62
C LYS A 212 -1.55 -0.23 -6.00
N ASN A 213 -1.89 -0.59 -7.23
CA ASN A 213 -1.88 -1.97 -7.70
C ASN A 213 -0.56 -2.28 -8.42
N SER A 214 0.22 -3.24 -7.91
CA SER A 214 1.51 -3.65 -8.49
C SER A 214 1.38 -4.11 -9.95
N SER A 215 0.29 -4.79 -10.30
CA SER A 215 0.05 -5.23 -11.70
C SER A 215 -0.06 -4.05 -12.68
N LYS A 216 -0.49 -2.87 -12.22
CA LYS A 216 -0.54 -1.65 -13.05
C LYS A 216 0.85 -1.04 -13.21
N ILE A 217 1.72 -1.16 -12.20
CA ILE A 217 3.13 -0.77 -12.30
C ILE A 217 3.83 -1.66 -13.35
N GLU A 218 3.62 -2.97 -13.30
CA GLU A 218 4.13 -3.92 -14.30
C GLU A 218 3.61 -3.61 -15.71
N TYR A 219 2.33 -3.28 -15.83
CA TYR A 219 1.71 -2.87 -17.10
C TYR A 219 2.36 -1.62 -17.70
N ILE A 220 2.75 -0.65 -16.87
CA ILE A 220 3.46 0.57 -17.31
C ILE A 220 4.84 0.19 -17.81
N VAL A 221 5.63 -0.50 -16.99
CA VAL A 221 7.01 -0.90 -17.31
C VAL A 221 7.08 -1.63 -18.65
N LYS A 222 6.16 -2.59 -18.89
CA LYS A 222 6.04 -3.35 -20.15
C LYS A 222 5.93 -2.52 -21.42
N ARG A 223 5.55 -1.26 -21.30
CA ARG A 223 5.35 -0.33 -22.43
C ARG A 223 6.42 0.73 -22.53
N LEU A 224 7.39 0.73 -21.61
CA LEU A 224 8.51 1.65 -21.62
C LEU A 224 9.73 0.95 -22.20
N ASN A 225 10.53 1.70 -22.96
CA ASN A 225 11.89 1.26 -23.26
C ASN A 225 12.80 1.47 -22.04
N THR A 226 13.96 0.83 -22.06
CA THR A 226 14.94 0.85 -20.96
C THR A 226 15.33 2.26 -20.53
N VAL A 227 15.56 3.18 -21.49
CA VAL A 227 15.97 4.56 -21.20
C VAL A 227 14.85 5.29 -20.44
N ALA A 228 13.64 5.26 -20.98
CA ALA A 228 12.47 5.90 -20.39
C ALA A 228 12.11 5.32 -19.01
N ALA A 229 12.26 4.00 -18.83
CA ALA A 229 12.04 3.35 -17.55
C ALA A 229 12.96 3.92 -16.46
N PHE A 230 14.26 4.02 -16.71
CA PHE A 230 15.18 4.62 -15.73
C PHE A 230 14.98 6.12 -15.56
N GLU A 231 14.70 6.88 -16.63
CA GLU A 231 14.40 8.31 -16.51
C GLU A 231 13.16 8.56 -15.64
N LEU A 232 12.14 7.71 -15.75
CA LEU A 232 10.98 7.72 -14.86
C LEU A 232 11.36 7.31 -13.44
N GLY A 233 12.07 6.19 -13.28
CA GLY A 233 12.49 5.64 -11.99
C GLY A 233 13.13 6.70 -11.10
N ASN A 234 14.11 7.43 -11.65
CA ASN A 234 14.87 8.47 -10.93
C ASN A 234 14.03 9.71 -10.57
N LYS A 235 12.76 9.79 -10.98
CA LYS A 235 11.81 10.86 -10.62
C LYS A 235 10.80 10.42 -9.56
N ILE A 236 10.71 9.13 -9.26
CA ILE A 236 9.81 8.59 -8.24
C ILE A 236 10.34 8.96 -6.86
N ARG A 237 9.53 9.68 -6.08
CA ARG A 237 9.93 10.11 -4.72
C ARG A 237 9.55 9.11 -3.63
N ASN A 238 8.52 8.31 -3.88
CA ASN A 238 8.07 7.29 -2.95
C ASN A 238 8.98 6.05 -3.09
N ILE A 239 9.77 5.77 -2.06
CA ILE A 239 10.77 4.69 -2.08
C ILE A 239 10.12 3.32 -2.33
N THR A 240 8.98 3.03 -1.71
CA THR A 240 8.27 1.77 -1.90
C THR A 240 7.82 1.59 -3.35
N ILE A 241 7.24 2.63 -3.95
CA ILE A 241 6.84 2.60 -5.37
C ILE A 241 8.06 2.51 -6.28
N SER A 242 9.15 3.23 -5.97
CA SER A 242 10.40 3.16 -6.72
C SER A 242 10.97 1.74 -6.74
N PHE A 243 10.96 1.07 -5.58
CA PHE A 243 11.41 -0.31 -5.47
C PHE A 243 10.53 -1.28 -6.28
N MET A 244 9.20 -1.17 -6.16
CA MET A 244 8.28 -1.98 -6.97
C MET A 244 8.47 -1.74 -8.47
N PHE A 245 8.70 -0.49 -8.86
CA PHE A 245 8.96 -0.11 -10.24
C PHE A 245 10.26 -0.73 -10.77
N TYR A 246 11.37 -0.66 -10.02
CA TYR A 246 12.64 -1.29 -10.42
C TYR A 246 12.54 -2.82 -10.46
N LYS A 247 11.82 -3.45 -9.53
CA LYS A 247 11.56 -4.90 -9.54
C LYS A 247 10.77 -5.32 -10.78
N ALA A 248 9.72 -4.57 -11.13
CA ALA A 248 8.97 -4.79 -12.36
C ALA A 248 9.84 -4.58 -13.62
N THR A 249 10.68 -3.54 -13.61
CA THR A 249 11.63 -3.20 -14.68
C THR A 249 12.61 -4.34 -14.96
N TYR A 250 13.12 -4.99 -13.92
CA TYR A 250 13.97 -6.18 -14.05
C TYR A 250 13.25 -7.35 -14.72
N ASN A 251 12.08 -7.73 -14.20
CA ASN A 251 11.33 -8.91 -14.68
C ASN A 251 10.98 -8.81 -16.17
N ASP A 252 10.63 -7.61 -16.63
CA ASP A 252 10.26 -7.40 -18.02
C ASP A 252 11.49 -7.29 -18.93
N LEU A 253 12.48 -6.47 -18.57
CA LEU A 253 13.57 -6.12 -19.48
C LEU A 253 14.65 -7.19 -19.60
N ILE A 254 14.92 -8.01 -18.58
CA ILE A 254 15.93 -9.08 -18.71
C ILE A 254 15.51 -10.14 -19.75
N THR A 255 14.21 -10.31 -19.95
CA THR A 255 13.63 -11.24 -20.93
C THR A 255 13.68 -10.66 -22.34
N ASN A 256 13.57 -9.33 -22.47
CA ASN A 256 13.36 -8.65 -23.75
C ASN A 256 14.63 -8.06 -24.38
N ILE A 257 15.69 -7.80 -23.61
CA ILE A 257 16.96 -7.34 -24.16
C ILE A 257 17.73 -8.55 -24.65
N GLU A 258 17.99 -8.70 -25.95
CA GLU A 258 18.77 -9.84 -26.47
C GLU A 258 20.28 -9.61 -26.31
N ASP A 259 20.74 -8.40 -26.64
CA ASP A 259 22.15 -8.02 -26.66
C ASP A 259 22.81 -8.09 -25.26
N THR A 260 24.03 -8.61 -25.21
CA THR A 260 24.76 -8.86 -23.96
C THR A 260 25.26 -7.56 -23.32
N ASP A 261 25.65 -6.58 -24.12
CA ASP A 261 26.20 -5.31 -23.64
C ASP A 261 25.09 -4.43 -23.08
N ASP A 262 23.95 -4.38 -23.76
CA ASP A 262 22.75 -3.72 -23.27
C ASP A 262 22.22 -4.38 -21.98
N LYS A 263 22.20 -5.71 -21.90
CA LYS A 263 21.83 -6.45 -20.68
C LYS A 263 22.77 -6.11 -19.51
N LEU A 264 24.07 -6.06 -19.78
CA LEU A 264 25.09 -5.74 -18.78
C LEU A 264 24.92 -4.29 -18.30
N GLY A 265 24.82 -3.33 -19.22
CA GLY A 265 24.60 -1.92 -18.91
C GLY A 265 23.29 -1.69 -18.13
N PHE A 266 22.22 -2.39 -18.51
CA PHE A 266 20.94 -2.40 -17.79
C PHE A 266 21.10 -2.90 -16.35
N THR A 267 21.71 -4.07 -16.17
CA THR A 267 21.88 -4.70 -14.86
C THR A 267 22.71 -3.83 -13.93
N ILE A 268 23.81 -3.26 -14.43
CA ILE A 268 24.65 -2.32 -13.65
C ILE A 268 23.85 -1.09 -13.22
N LYS A 269 23.08 -0.49 -14.15
CA LYS A 269 22.27 0.69 -13.85
C LYS A 269 21.16 0.38 -12.84
N LEU A 270 20.56 -0.80 -12.92
CA LEU A 270 19.56 -1.28 -11.97
C LEU A 270 20.15 -1.45 -10.57
N ILE A 271 21.27 -2.17 -10.45
CA ILE A 271 22.00 -2.36 -9.19
C ILE A 271 22.32 -0.99 -8.56
N LYS A 272 22.89 -0.08 -9.36
CA LYS A 272 23.20 1.28 -8.90
C LYS A 272 21.96 2.01 -8.38
N SER A 273 20.84 1.93 -9.11
CA SER A 273 19.61 2.66 -8.75
C SER A 273 19.00 2.09 -7.47
N ILE A 274 18.94 0.76 -7.32
CA ILE A 274 18.47 0.12 -6.09
C ILE A 274 19.38 0.48 -4.92
N LYS A 275 20.70 0.47 -5.14
CA LYS A 275 21.69 0.79 -4.13
C LYS A 275 21.53 2.23 -3.65
N GLU A 276 21.63 3.20 -4.54
CA GLU A 276 21.67 4.63 -4.20
C GLU A 276 20.29 5.19 -3.81
N GLU A 277 19.21 4.76 -4.47
CA GLU A 277 17.88 5.36 -4.31
C GLU A 277 16.99 4.63 -3.29
N ILE A 278 17.35 3.41 -2.88
CA ILE A 278 16.53 2.60 -1.95
C ILE A 278 17.37 2.14 -0.76
N ILE A 279 18.41 1.34 -0.99
CA ILE A 279 19.18 0.72 0.09
C ILE A 279 19.92 1.79 0.91
N ASP A 280 20.56 2.75 0.25
CA ASP A 280 21.43 3.73 0.93
C ASP A 280 20.63 4.92 1.49
N GLN A 281 19.32 4.99 1.27
CA GLN A 281 18.47 6.04 1.81
C GLN A 281 18.14 5.77 3.28
N VAL A 282 18.54 6.68 4.17
CA VAL A 282 18.30 6.60 5.64
C VAL A 282 16.81 6.43 5.97
N LYS A 283 15.93 7.08 5.19
CA LYS A 283 14.47 7.05 5.37
C LYS A 283 13.78 5.79 4.85
N THR A 284 14.50 4.82 4.30
CA THR A 284 13.90 3.61 3.74
C THR A 284 13.35 2.72 4.85
N PRO A 285 12.06 2.31 4.79
CA PRO A 285 11.49 1.40 5.78
C PRO A 285 12.28 0.08 5.86
N THR A 286 12.50 -0.43 7.07
CA THR A 286 13.34 -1.63 7.30
C THR A 286 12.93 -2.84 6.45
N PHE A 287 11.63 -3.08 6.28
CA PHE A 287 11.13 -4.19 5.47
C PHE A 287 11.46 -4.02 3.98
N ILE A 288 11.35 -2.81 3.43
CA ILE A 288 11.75 -2.48 2.05
C ILE A 288 13.27 -2.60 1.92
N LYS A 289 14.03 -2.10 2.90
CA LYS A 289 15.50 -2.16 2.88
C LYS A 289 15.98 -3.60 2.79
N LYS A 290 15.41 -4.48 3.62
CA LYS A 290 15.74 -5.91 3.63
C LYS A 290 15.43 -6.58 2.29
N GLU A 291 14.22 -6.36 1.76
CA GLU A 291 13.82 -6.94 0.46
C GLU A 291 14.68 -6.39 -0.69
N ALA A 292 15.03 -5.11 -0.66
CA ALA A 292 15.90 -4.49 -1.66
C ALA A 292 17.33 -5.04 -1.62
N ILE A 293 17.89 -5.31 -0.43
CA ILE A 293 19.20 -5.94 -0.28
C ILE A 293 19.18 -7.36 -0.87
N GLU A 294 18.18 -8.16 -0.53
CA GLU A 294 18.02 -9.51 -1.07
C GLU A 294 17.87 -9.49 -2.60
N PHE A 295 17.04 -8.56 -3.11
CA PHE A 295 16.88 -8.38 -4.55
C PHE A 295 18.20 -7.98 -5.23
N ASN A 296 18.95 -7.03 -4.66
CA ASN A 296 20.24 -6.59 -5.20
C ASN A 296 21.29 -7.72 -5.19
N GLN A 297 21.29 -8.57 -4.15
CA GLN A 297 22.12 -9.77 -4.09
C GLN A 297 21.72 -10.79 -5.16
N ASN A 298 20.43 -10.97 -5.43
CA ASN A 298 19.98 -11.87 -6.50
C ASN A 298 20.41 -11.40 -7.90
N LEU A 299 20.68 -10.10 -8.09
CA LEU A 299 21.23 -9.54 -9.34
C LEU A 299 22.73 -9.85 -9.53
N SER A 300 23.45 -10.29 -8.49
CA SER A 300 24.89 -10.62 -8.60
C SER A 300 25.14 -11.78 -9.55
N LYS A 301 24.31 -12.83 -9.52
CA LYS A 301 24.45 -14.00 -10.40
C LYS A 301 24.26 -13.67 -11.89
N PRO A 302 23.18 -12.98 -12.31
CA PRO A 302 23.08 -12.47 -13.68
C PRO A 302 24.26 -11.59 -14.09
N LEU A 303 24.70 -10.69 -13.20
CA LEU A 303 25.83 -9.82 -13.48
C LEU A 303 27.11 -10.62 -13.70
N GLU A 304 27.41 -11.57 -12.82
CA GLU A 304 28.56 -12.46 -12.93
C GLU A 304 28.55 -13.27 -14.22
N ALA A 305 27.40 -13.81 -14.62
CA ALA A 305 27.26 -14.54 -15.88
C ALA A 305 27.58 -13.65 -17.10
N LEU A 306 27.06 -12.42 -17.12
CA LEU A 306 27.32 -11.46 -18.20
C LEU A 306 28.79 -11.03 -18.25
N VAL A 307 29.40 -10.76 -17.09
CA VAL A 307 30.82 -10.41 -16.96
C VAL A 307 31.71 -11.56 -17.41
N ASN A 308 31.37 -12.80 -17.04
CA ASN A 308 32.07 -14.01 -17.50
C ASN A 308 32.03 -14.16 -19.03
N ILE A 309 30.88 -13.91 -19.67
CA ILE A 309 30.76 -13.97 -21.13
C ILE A 309 31.71 -12.94 -21.77
N LYS A 310 31.71 -11.69 -21.27
CA LYS A 310 32.61 -10.63 -21.74
C LYS A 310 34.09 -10.99 -21.61
N ILE A 311 34.49 -11.53 -20.47
CA ILE A 311 35.90 -11.86 -20.19
C ILE A 311 36.35 -13.09 -20.98
N LYS A 312 35.48 -14.07 -21.24
CA LYS A 312 35.81 -15.24 -22.08
C LYS A 312 36.07 -14.90 -23.55
N LEU A 313 35.38 -13.89 -24.06
CA LEU A 313 35.36 -13.57 -25.49
C LEU A 313 36.48 -12.62 -25.92
N ILE A 314 37.18 -12.00 -24.97
CA ILE A 314 38.02 -10.83 -25.21
C ILE A 314 39.37 -11.02 -24.52
N GLU A 315 40.47 -10.89 -25.27
CA GLU A 315 41.81 -10.86 -24.67
C GLU A 315 41.94 -9.66 -23.73
N CYS A 316 42.77 -9.77 -22.69
CA CYS A 316 42.82 -8.74 -21.64
C CYS A 316 43.14 -7.30 -22.12
N ASN A 317 43.77 -7.17 -23.30
CA ASN A 317 44.10 -5.89 -23.93
C ASN A 317 42.94 -5.26 -24.71
N GLU A 318 41.85 -6.00 -24.92
CA GLU A 318 40.68 -5.56 -25.69
C GLU A 318 39.46 -5.31 -24.78
N LEU A 319 39.48 -5.78 -23.53
CA LEU A 319 38.39 -5.50 -22.59
C LEU A 319 38.41 -4.02 -22.19
N ASP A 320 37.28 -3.34 -22.34
CA ASP A 320 37.12 -1.95 -21.91
C ASP A 320 37.10 -1.87 -20.37
N PRO A 321 38.11 -1.25 -19.73
CA PRO A 321 38.13 -1.13 -18.27
C PRO A 321 36.97 -0.29 -17.73
N TYR A 322 36.30 0.50 -18.58
CA TYR A 322 35.14 1.30 -18.19
C TYR A 322 34.00 0.45 -17.63
N ILE A 323 33.78 -0.77 -18.14
CA ILE A 323 32.72 -1.68 -17.66
C ILE A 323 32.94 -2.03 -16.18
N ILE A 324 34.18 -2.32 -15.79
CA ILE A 324 34.55 -2.65 -14.41
C ILE A 324 34.34 -1.45 -13.50
N LYS A 325 34.77 -0.27 -13.96
CA LYS A 325 34.54 0.99 -13.25
C LYS A 325 33.06 1.19 -12.96
N LEU A 326 32.20 0.94 -13.95
CA LEU A 326 30.76 1.09 -13.79
C LEU A 326 30.20 0.13 -12.73
N ILE A 327 30.64 -1.13 -12.73
CA ILE A 327 30.24 -2.14 -11.73
C ILE A 327 30.70 -1.73 -10.33
N ILE A 328 31.97 -1.33 -10.17
CA ILE A 328 32.53 -0.87 -8.89
C ILE A 328 31.81 0.36 -8.36
N ILE A 329 31.49 1.32 -9.24
CA ILE A 329 30.76 2.53 -8.83
C ILE A 329 29.32 2.20 -8.44
N ALA A 330 28.67 1.24 -9.12
CA ALA A 330 27.33 0.80 -8.81
C ALA A 330 27.24 0.14 -7.43
N ASP A 331 28.10 -0.84 -7.17
CA ASP A 331 28.20 -1.51 -5.87
C ASP A 331 29.60 -2.16 -5.73
N TYR A 332 30.51 -1.51 -5.01
CA TYR A 332 31.90 -1.97 -4.87
C TYR A 332 32.03 -3.30 -4.11
N ARG A 333 31.07 -3.62 -3.22
CA ARG A 333 31.09 -4.87 -2.44
C ARG A 333 30.66 -6.02 -3.33
N LEU A 334 29.52 -5.86 -4.02
CA LEU A 334 29.06 -6.83 -5.01
C LEU A 334 30.09 -7.02 -6.13
N ALA A 335 30.69 -5.93 -6.62
CA ALA A 335 31.77 -5.99 -7.60
C ALA A 335 32.93 -6.87 -7.11
N SER A 336 33.34 -6.74 -5.84
CA SER A 336 34.44 -7.53 -5.28
C SER A 336 34.14 -9.04 -5.28
N GLU A 337 32.90 -9.42 -5.03
CA GLU A 337 32.45 -10.82 -5.04
C GLU A 337 32.42 -11.37 -6.48
N VAL A 338 31.81 -10.61 -7.41
CA VAL A 338 31.72 -10.97 -8.83
C VAL A 338 33.12 -11.14 -9.42
N PHE A 339 33.97 -10.12 -9.30
CA PHE A 339 35.32 -10.19 -9.89
C PHE A 339 36.20 -11.22 -9.19
N TYR A 340 36.00 -11.51 -7.90
CA TYR A 340 36.72 -12.60 -7.23
C TYR A 340 36.37 -13.96 -7.85
N SER A 341 35.07 -14.22 -8.07
CA SER A 341 34.62 -15.44 -8.74
C SER A 341 35.21 -15.58 -10.15
N VAL A 342 35.23 -14.49 -10.92
CA VAL A 342 35.80 -14.49 -12.27
C VAL A 342 37.33 -14.65 -12.25
N TYR A 343 38.03 -13.99 -11.32
CA TYR A 343 39.49 -14.06 -11.16
C TYR A 343 39.99 -15.48 -10.88
N ASN A 344 39.18 -16.32 -10.25
CA ASN A 344 39.53 -17.72 -10.04
C ASN A 344 39.66 -18.50 -11.36
N ASN A 345 38.96 -18.06 -12.40
CA ASN A 345 38.89 -18.73 -13.70
C ASN A 345 39.72 -18.04 -14.80
N TYR A 346 39.98 -16.74 -14.66
CA TYR A 346 40.67 -15.90 -15.65
C TYR A 346 41.64 -14.97 -14.91
N ASP A 347 42.92 -14.92 -15.32
CA ASP A 347 43.86 -13.94 -14.76
C ASP A 347 43.43 -12.52 -15.15
N LEU A 348 43.08 -11.68 -14.16
CA LEU A 348 42.60 -10.30 -14.37
C LEU A 348 43.64 -9.24 -13.98
N ASP A 349 44.90 -9.61 -13.74
CA ASP A 349 45.94 -8.68 -13.27
C ASP A 349 46.19 -7.53 -14.28
N CYS A 350 46.19 -7.86 -15.57
CA CYS A 350 46.25 -6.90 -16.68
C CYS A 350 45.06 -5.93 -16.68
N LEU A 351 43.88 -6.41 -16.32
CA LEU A 351 42.65 -5.65 -16.33
C LEU A 351 42.60 -4.60 -15.21
N PHE A 352 43.01 -4.99 -14.00
CA PHE A 352 43.10 -4.05 -12.87
C PHE A 352 44.18 -2.99 -13.07
N ARG A 353 45.29 -3.34 -13.72
CA ARG A 353 46.32 -2.38 -14.11
C ARG A 353 45.79 -1.36 -15.12
N ARG A 354 45.11 -1.80 -16.18
CA ARG A 354 44.48 -0.91 -17.17
C ARG A 354 43.40 -0.03 -16.58
N LEU A 355 42.57 -0.59 -15.70
CA LEU A 355 41.55 0.17 -14.95
C LEU A 355 42.15 1.34 -14.19
N TYR A 356 43.34 1.17 -13.62
CA TYR A 356 44.03 2.25 -12.93
C TYR A 356 44.65 3.26 -13.91
N GLU A 357 45.35 2.78 -14.95
CA GLU A 357 46.10 3.63 -15.88
C GLU A 357 45.20 4.47 -16.79
N GLU A 358 44.07 3.92 -17.22
CA GLU A 358 43.18 4.55 -18.21
C GLU A 358 42.07 5.39 -17.55
N ILE A 359 41.82 5.25 -16.24
CA ILE A 359 40.67 5.86 -15.58
C ILE A 359 41.09 6.82 -14.48
N THR A 360 40.95 8.12 -14.75
CA THR A 360 40.91 9.14 -13.70
C THR A 360 39.71 8.93 -12.78
N PHE A 361 39.99 8.53 -11.55
CA PHE A 361 38.99 8.52 -10.47
C PHE A 361 38.88 9.91 -9.85
N THR A 362 37.68 10.47 -9.79
CA THR A 362 37.37 11.57 -8.85
C THR A 362 37.60 11.07 -7.41
N LYS A 363 37.82 11.97 -6.42
CA LYS A 363 38.03 11.55 -5.02
C LYS A 363 36.95 10.60 -4.49
N SER A 364 35.67 10.82 -4.87
CA SER A 364 34.55 9.94 -4.49
C SER A 364 34.62 8.56 -5.14
N ASN A 365 34.98 8.47 -6.42
CA ASN A 365 35.10 7.18 -7.09
C ASN A 365 36.37 6.44 -6.65
N ALA A 366 37.42 7.16 -6.27
CA ALA A 366 38.64 6.58 -5.70
C ALA A 366 38.34 5.87 -4.36
N LEU A 367 37.45 6.42 -3.53
CA LEU A 367 37.01 5.76 -2.29
C LEU A 367 36.26 4.44 -2.59
N LYS A 368 35.29 4.45 -3.51
CA LYS A 368 34.58 3.23 -3.93
C LYS A 368 35.54 2.18 -4.50
N PHE A 369 36.52 2.61 -5.30
CA PHE A 369 37.56 1.72 -5.83
C PHE A 369 38.48 1.14 -4.74
N ALA A 370 38.88 1.96 -3.76
CA ALA A 370 39.66 1.48 -2.62
C ALA A 370 38.88 0.47 -1.75
N LEU A 371 37.59 0.72 -1.52
CA LEU A 371 36.71 -0.22 -0.82
C LEU A 371 36.57 -1.53 -1.61
N PHE A 372 36.38 -1.46 -2.94
CA PHE A 372 36.41 -2.64 -3.80
C PHE A 372 37.69 -3.45 -3.61
N LEU A 373 38.87 -2.80 -3.68
CA LEU A 373 40.16 -3.47 -3.49
C LEU A 373 40.26 -4.10 -2.10
N LYS A 374 39.81 -3.40 -1.05
CA LYS A 374 39.81 -3.93 0.32
C LYS A 374 39.02 -5.25 0.40
N TYR A 375 37.77 -5.25 -0.07
CA TYR A 375 36.91 -6.43 -0.03
C TYR A 375 37.40 -7.55 -0.95
N PHE A 376 37.91 -7.20 -2.13
CA PHE A 376 38.50 -8.17 -3.04
C PHE A 376 39.69 -8.88 -2.38
N ILE A 377 40.60 -8.12 -1.74
CA ILE A 377 41.72 -8.68 -0.98
C ILE A 377 41.22 -9.56 0.17
N GLU A 378 40.22 -9.13 0.92
CA GLU A 378 39.63 -9.92 2.01
C GLU A 378 39.05 -11.25 1.49
N ASN A 379 38.38 -11.24 0.33
CA ASN A 379 37.89 -12.46 -0.33
C ASN A 379 39.04 -13.38 -0.78
N THR A 380 40.15 -12.82 -1.30
CA THR A 380 41.34 -13.60 -1.72
C THR A 380 42.18 -14.14 -0.56
N ARG A 381 42.05 -13.63 0.67
CA ARG A 381 42.87 -14.09 1.82
C ARG A 381 42.70 -15.56 2.16
N ASN A 382 41.60 -16.17 1.72
CA ASN A 382 41.35 -17.61 1.85
C ASN A 382 42.20 -18.46 0.89
N ASP A 383 42.76 -17.88 -0.18
CA ASP A 383 43.64 -18.54 -1.14
C ASP A 383 45.07 -18.00 -1.06
N TYR A 384 45.99 -18.82 -0.53
CA TYR A 384 47.36 -18.41 -0.16
C TYR A 384 48.29 -18.07 -1.33
N THR A 385 47.96 -18.44 -2.56
CA THR A 385 48.87 -18.43 -3.72
C THR A 385 48.91 -17.12 -4.50
N ARG A 386 48.05 -16.13 -4.21
CA ARG A 386 47.80 -14.98 -5.10
C ARG A 386 47.95 -13.59 -4.45
N LYS A 387 48.81 -13.48 -3.42
CA LYS A 387 48.87 -12.29 -2.52
C LYS A 387 49.62 -11.06 -3.07
N ASP A 388 50.35 -11.16 -4.18
CA ASP A 388 51.39 -10.17 -4.51
C ASP A 388 51.00 -9.06 -5.50
N THR A 389 49.83 -9.09 -6.15
CA THR A 389 49.50 -8.12 -7.22
C THR A 389 48.94 -6.78 -6.73
N PHE A 390 48.28 -6.73 -5.56
CA PHE A 390 47.50 -5.57 -5.12
C PHE A 390 48.24 -4.42 -4.39
N PRO A 391 49.38 -4.62 -3.71
CA PRO A 391 50.10 -3.53 -3.04
C PRO A 391 50.41 -2.35 -3.96
N ALA A 392 50.83 -2.63 -5.20
CA ALA A 392 51.14 -1.60 -6.20
C ALA A 392 49.91 -0.75 -6.60
N LEU A 393 48.70 -1.34 -6.59
CA LEU A 393 47.46 -0.60 -6.86
C LEU A 393 47.03 0.25 -5.66
N ILE A 394 47.26 -0.23 -4.43
CA ILE A 394 46.97 0.54 -3.20
C ILE A 394 47.87 1.77 -3.13
N ASP A 395 49.16 1.64 -3.46
CA ASP A 395 50.13 2.74 -3.34
C ASP A 395 49.87 3.91 -4.27
N LYS A 396 49.15 3.61 -5.34
CA LYS A 396 48.74 4.53 -6.38
C LYS A 396 47.46 5.33 -6.02
N LEU A 397 46.70 4.92 -5.00
CA LEU A 397 45.53 5.65 -4.53
C LEU A 397 45.90 7.02 -3.93
N PRO A 398 44.99 8.03 -3.97
CA PRO A 398 45.19 9.27 -3.23
C PRO A 398 45.48 9.00 -1.75
N GLN A 399 46.48 9.68 -1.17
CA GLN A 399 46.93 9.47 0.21
C GLN A 399 45.76 9.44 1.21
N SER A 400 44.81 10.37 1.08
CA SER A 400 43.64 10.45 1.95
C SER A 400 42.77 9.20 1.87
N VAL A 401 42.55 8.67 0.67
CA VAL A 401 41.74 7.46 0.45
C VAL A 401 42.45 6.22 0.98
N ARG A 402 43.76 6.10 0.69
CA ARG A 402 44.60 5.01 1.24
C ARG A 402 44.55 5.01 2.77
N ASN A 403 44.65 6.18 3.39
CA ASN A 403 44.59 6.34 4.84
C ASN A 403 43.20 5.97 5.41
N ILE A 404 42.11 6.37 4.74
CA ILE A 404 40.74 6.05 5.19
C ILE A 404 40.48 4.53 5.15
N VAL A 405 40.92 3.83 4.11
CA VAL A 405 40.52 2.44 3.87
C VAL A 405 41.51 1.41 4.39
N PHE A 406 42.83 1.67 4.26
CA PHE A 406 43.88 0.67 4.50
C PHE A 406 44.78 0.98 5.70
N ALA A 407 44.85 2.23 6.17
CA ALA A 407 45.71 2.54 7.31
C ALA A 407 45.12 1.99 8.61
N LYS A 408 45.96 1.32 9.40
CA LYS A 408 45.59 0.82 10.73
C LYS A 408 45.47 1.93 11.76
N LYS A 409 46.18 3.05 11.54
CA LYS A 409 46.29 4.20 12.44
C LYS A 409 46.35 5.48 11.61
N VAL A 410 45.55 6.48 11.96
CA VAL A 410 45.56 7.80 11.32
C VAL A 410 45.40 8.90 12.36
N CYS A 411 45.92 10.09 12.06
CA CYS A 411 45.58 11.32 12.74
C CYS A 411 44.66 12.13 11.83
N ILE A 412 43.58 12.68 12.38
CA ILE A 412 42.58 13.46 11.62
C ILE A 412 42.85 14.94 11.91
N SER A 413 43.13 15.73 10.87
CA SER A 413 43.38 17.17 11.03
C SER A 413 42.30 18.03 10.35
N GLN A 414 42.03 19.18 10.95
CA GLN A 414 41.20 20.21 10.38
C GLN A 414 41.98 20.94 9.28
N GLY A 415 41.55 20.78 8.03
CA GLY A 415 42.37 21.09 6.85
C GLY A 415 42.92 22.51 6.71
N ARG A 416 42.31 23.52 7.35
CA ARG A 416 42.77 24.93 7.27
C ARG A 416 43.68 25.36 8.42
N THR A 417 43.66 24.64 9.53
CA THR A 417 44.24 25.10 10.80
C THR A 417 45.33 24.17 11.33
N ALA A 418 45.57 23.04 10.65
CA ALA A 418 46.50 21.98 11.07
C ALA A 418 46.23 21.47 12.50
N ARG A 419 45.01 21.69 13.03
CA ARG A 419 44.62 21.20 14.35
C ARG A 419 44.17 19.76 14.29
N PHE A 420 44.60 18.92 15.21
CA PHE A 420 44.32 17.49 15.22
C PHE A 420 43.16 17.14 16.14
N LEU A 421 42.28 16.26 15.67
CA LEU A 421 41.19 15.71 16.45
C LEU A 421 41.74 14.85 17.58
N ARG A 422 41.29 15.12 18.80
CA ARG A 422 41.76 14.51 20.03
C ARG A 422 40.61 14.29 21.01
N LEU A 423 40.69 13.22 21.81
CA LEU A 423 39.84 13.03 22.98
C LEU A 423 40.46 13.61 24.26
N SER A 424 39.62 14.01 25.22
CA SER A 424 40.10 14.32 26.56
C SER A 424 40.77 13.11 27.19
N ASP A 425 41.78 13.38 28.01
CA ASP A 425 42.49 12.42 28.84
C ASP A 425 41.61 11.91 30.01
N VAL A 426 40.64 12.71 30.43
CA VAL A 426 39.67 12.36 31.48
C VAL A 426 38.27 12.21 30.88
N SER A 427 37.56 11.15 31.28
CA SER A 427 36.15 10.96 30.92
C SER A 427 35.27 12.02 31.61
N TYR A 428 34.33 12.60 30.87
CA TYR A 428 33.37 13.58 31.36
C TYR A 428 32.35 12.98 32.35
N ASP A 429 31.90 11.74 32.11
CA ASP A 429 30.86 11.08 32.92
C ASP A 429 31.00 9.55 32.97
N THR A 430 32.23 9.03 32.98
CA THR A 430 32.60 7.59 32.93
C THR A 430 32.26 6.86 31.61
N MET A 431 31.40 7.43 30.76
CA MET A 431 31.00 6.84 29.48
C MET A 431 31.42 7.66 28.26
N ARG A 432 31.76 8.93 28.45
CA ARG A 432 32.14 9.85 27.37
C ARG A 432 33.45 10.58 27.61
N TYR A 433 34.15 10.89 26.52
CA TYR A 433 35.31 11.78 26.44
C TYR A 433 34.97 12.96 25.54
N SER A 434 35.35 14.17 25.91
CA SER A 434 35.13 15.35 25.06
C SER A 434 36.02 15.27 23.83
N ALA A 435 35.45 15.43 22.63
CA ALA A 435 36.23 15.54 21.41
C ALA A 435 36.54 17.01 21.10
N TYR A 436 37.79 17.32 20.82
CA TYR A 436 38.22 18.68 20.49
C TYR A 436 39.40 18.66 19.51
N THR A 437 39.81 19.85 19.03
CA THR A 437 40.97 19.98 18.15
C THR A 437 42.10 20.79 18.79
N HIS A 438 43.33 20.31 18.66
CA HIS A 438 44.51 20.94 19.26
C HIS A 438 45.58 21.29 18.21
N ALA A 439 46.34 22.36 18.43
CA ALA A 439 47.19 22.99 17.41
C ALA A 439 48.50 22.23 17.08
N GLU A 440 48.85 21.23 17.88
CA GLU A 440 50.04 20.40 17.70
C GLU A 440 49.63 18.92 17.78
N SER A 441 50.15 18.08 16.88
CA SER A 441 50.05 16.63 17.05
C SER A 441 51.23 16.15 17.89
N PHE A 442 50.92 15.45 18.97
CA PHE A 442 51.93 14.84 19.83
C PHE A 442 52.09 13.33 19.57
N TYR A 443 51.39 12.79 18.57
CA TYR A 443 51.28 11.33 18.34
C TYR A 443 50.88 10.55 19.62
N VAL A 444 50.09 11.19 20.46
CA VAL A 444 49.60 10.63 21.73
C VAL A 444 48.41 9.72 21.49
N PRO A 445 48.14 8.73 22.37
CA PRO A 445 47.06 7.76 22.20
C PRO A 445 45.71 8.41 21.81
N GLU A 446 45.38 9.55 22.40
CA GLU A 446 44.11 10.26 22.21
C GLU A 446 43.95 10.88 20.80
N GLU A 447 45.02 10.95 20.01
CA GLU A 447 45.05 11.44 18.62
C GLU A 447 45.09 10.30 17.58
N ILE A 448 45.17 9.04 18.04
CA ILE A 448 45.31 7.88 17.16
C ILE A 448 43.93 7.29 16.87
N TRP A 449 43.48 7.49 15.64
CA TRP A 449 42.19 7.04 15.16
C TRP A 449 42.33 5.88 14.18
N LYS A 450 41.24 5.12 14.04
CA LYS A 450 41.05 4.11 13.01
C LYS A 450 39.66 4.29 12.42
N LEU A 451 39.59 4.42 11.11
CA LEU A 451 38.31 4.42 10.41
C LEU A 451 37.95 2.98 10.08
N ILE A 452 36.82 2.52 10.60
CA ILE A 452 36.30 1.18 10.38
C ILE A 452 35.10 1.33 9.47
N HIS A 453 35.24 0.85 8.25
CA HIS A 453 34.13 0.74 7.32
C HIS A 453 33.13 -0.29 7.86
N LEU A 454 31.88 0.13 8.04
CA LEU A 454 30.79 -0.75 8.49
C LEU A 454 30.09 -1.35 7.28
N GLU A 455 29.25 -0.54 6.66
CA GLU A 455 28.53 -0.77 5.40
C GLU A 455 28.35 0.58 4.70
N TYR A 456 27.94 0.58 3.42
CA TYR A 456 27.66 1.83 2.68
C TYR A 456 28.89 2.76 2.60
N ASN A 457 28.71 4.08 2.52
CA ASN A 457 29.82 5.03 2.66
C ASN A 457 30.06 5.43 4.13
N GLU A 458 29.66 4.60 5.08
CA GLU A 458 29.73 4.91 6.51
C GLU A 458 30.97 4.29 7.16
N PHE A 459 31.58 5.07 8.03
CA PHE A 459 32.76 4.67 8.78
C PHE A 459 32.53 4.99 10.25
N THR A 460 32.74 4.01 11.13
CA THR A 460 32.93 4.32 12.54
C THR A 460 34.35 4.87 12.72
N VAL A 461 34.47 5.95 13.47
CA VAL A 461 35.77 6.54 13.79
C VAL A 461 36.12 6.10 15.21
N GLN A 462 36.97 5.10 15.32
CA GLN A 462 37.40 4.55 16.60
C GLN A 462 38.68 5.25 17.06
N ASN A 463 38.73 5.67 18.32
CA ASN A 463 40.01 5.99 18.95
C ASN A 463 40.66 4.67 19.36
N ILE A 464 41.87 4.39 18.87
CA ILE A 464 42.56 3.12 19.17
C ILE A 464 43.65 3.27 20.22
N GLY A 465 43.93 4.49 20.66
CA GLY A 465 44.79 4.73 21.82
C GLY A 465 44.03 4.71 23.14
N ILE A 466 42.73 5.03 23.12
CA ILE A 466 41.79 4.85 24.23
C ILE A 466 40.86 3.68 23.89
N VAL A 467 40.97 2.57 24.63
CA VAL A 467 40.27 1.31 24.33
C VAL A 467 38.76 1.52 24.21
N ASP A 468 38.14 0.87 23.20
CA ASP A 468 36.70 0.80 22.97
C ASP A 468 35.94 2.13 22.91
N THR A 469 36.57 3.18 22.37
CA THR A 469 35.97 4.51 22.26
C THR A 469 35.68 4.91 20.80
N TYR A 470 34.47 5.40 20.52
CA TYR A 470 33.99 5.76 19.18
C TYR A 470 33.48 7.19 19.12
N LEU A 471 33.81 7.90 18.05
CA LEU A 471 33.36 9.27 17.83
C LEU A 471 31.87 9.29 17.43
N ASP A 472 31.06 10.05 18.15
CA ASP A 472 29.63 10.23 17.85
C ASP A 472 29.11 11.60 18.33
N THR A 473 27.97 12.02 17.79
CA THR A 473 27.27 13.27 18.14
C THR A 473 26.20 13.04 19.20
N ASP A 474 26.12 13.92 20.19
CA ASP A 474 25.01 13.90 21.15
C ASP A 474 23.76 14.57 20.55
N LEU A 475 22.76 13.76 20.22
CA LEU A 475 21.48 14.21 19.66
C LEU A 475 20.46 14.65 20.74
N HIS A 476 20.78 14.57 22.03
CA HIS A 476 19.82 14.90 23.11
C HIS A 476 19.68 16.41 23.34
N TYR A 477 20.62 17.22 22.85
CA TYR A 477 20.60 18.67 22.99
C TYR A 477 20.51 19.31 21.61
N ASP A 478 19.30 19.65 21.19
CA ASP A 478 19.07 20.62 20.11
C ASP A 478 19.37 22.02 20.67
N ASP A 479 20.62 22.48 20.55
CA ASP A 479 20.90 23.90 20.69
C ASP A 479 20.16 24.67 19.57
N LYS A 480 19.74 25.91 19.83
CA LYS A 480 19.02 26.77 18.86
C LYS A 480 19.82 27.04 17.58
N SER A 481 21.13 26.75 17.60
CA SER A 481 22.07 26.82 16.48
C SER A 481 22.01 25.60 15.55
N GLY A 482 21.46 24.46 16.01
CA GLY A 482 21.53 23.17 15.31
C GLY A 482 22.92 22.52 15.36
N GLU A 483 23.83 23.01 16.20
CA GLU A 483 25.13 22.39 16.45
C GLU A 483 25.02 21.30 17.51
N HIS A 484 25.70 20.17 17.29
CA HIS A 484 25.72 19.04 18.23
C HIS A 484 27.12 18.87 18.84
N GLY A 485 27.17 18.63 20.15
CA GLY A 485 28.41 18.24 20.81
C GLY A 485 28.94 16.91 20.28
N VAL A 486 30.24 16.82 20.04
CA VAL A 486 30.91 15.60 19.58
C VAL A 486 31.70 14.98 20.73
N TYR A 487 31.56 13.68 20.94
CA TYR A 487 32.20 12.95 22.03
C TYR A 487 32.79 11.62 21.55
N GLY A 488 33.78 11.12 22.28
CA GLY A 488 34.18 9.73 22.23
C GLY A 488 33.38 8.92 23.24
N TRP A 489 32.58 7.95 22.77
CA TRP A 489 31.74 7.12 23.62
C TRP A 489 32.36 5.74 23.80
N HIS A 490 32.36 5.23 25.04
CA HIS A 490 32.60 3.81 25.27
C HIS A 490 31.46 2.98 24.67
N LYS A 491 31.78 1.89 23.96
CA LYS A 491 30.78 1.01 23.33
C LYS A 491 29.72 0.61 24.38
N PRO A 492 28.41 0.81 24.13
CA PRO A 492 27.39 0.13 24.93
C PRO A 492 27.60 -1.39 24.77
N PRO A 493 27.41 -2.20 25.83
CA PRO A 493 27.76 -3.62 25.81
C PRO A 493 27.08 -4.48 24.73
N ASN A 494 26.12 -3.96 23.95
CA ASN A 494 25.40 -4.72 22.93
C ASN A 494 25.11 -3.87 21.67
N ILE A 495 26.01 -3.93 20.69
CA ILE A 495 25.73 -3.77 19.24
C ILE A 495 26.42 -4.93 18.55
#